data_AF-A0A0P7T8V1-F1
#
_entry.id   AF-A0A0P7T8V1-F1
#
_cell.length_a   1.000
_cell.length_b   1.000
_cell.length_c   1.000
_cell.angle_alpha   90.00
_cell.angle_beta   90.00
_cell.angle_gamma   90.00
#
_symmetry.space_group_name_H-M   'P 1'
#
loop_
_entity.id
_entity.type
_entity.pdbx_description
1 polymer ?
#
loop_
_entity_poly.entity_id
_entity_poly.type
_entity_poly.pdbx_seq_one_letter_code
_entity_poly.pdbx_strand_id
1 'polypeptide(L)'
;MSEALPLGAHDGSAAALVGKLRMADRSMVEVLSDHPGELVRTDSPNFLCSVLPTHWRCNKTLPIAFKVVALGDIPDGTLVTVMAGNDENYSAELRNATAAVKNQVARFNDLRFVGRSGR
;
A
#
# COMPACT_ATOMS: atom_id res chain seq x y z
N MET A 1 -23.99 -5.68 57.31
CA MET A 1 -23.40 -4.39 56.91
C MET A 1 -22.11 -4.74 56.17
N SER A 2 -22.17 -5.25 54.94
CA SER A 2 -22.51 -4.58 53.67
C SER A 2 -21.55 -3.42 53.38
N GLU A 3 -20.48 -3.67 52.62
CA GLU A 3 -19.96 -2.66 51.70
C GLU A 3 -19.34 -3.32 50.47
N ALA A 4 -19.65 -2.73 49.31
CA ALA A 4 -19.60 -3.31 47.99
C ALA A 4 -18.38 -2.83 47.19
N LEU A 5 -17.92 -3.70 46.28
CA LEU A 5 -16.98 -3.38 45.19
C LEU A 5 -17.55 -2.29 44.27
N PRO A 6 -16.66 -1.56 43.57
CA PRO A 6 -16.89 -1.36 42.15
C PRO A 6 -15.59 -1.63 41.36
N LEU A 7 -15.48 -2.82 40.77
CA LEU A 7 -14.57 -3.04 39.64
C LEU A 7 -15.32 -2.60 38.38
N GLY A 8 -14.99 -1.39 37.92
CA GLY A 8 -15.55 -0.80 36.71
C GLY A 8 -15.38 -1.70 35.50
N ALA A 9 -16.49 -1.97 34.83
CA ALA A 9 -16.55 -2.66 33.56
C ALA A 9 -15.80 -1.86 32.49
N HIS A 10 -14.68 -2.39 32.01
CA HIS A 10 -13.93 -1.84 30.89
C HIS A 10 -14.49 -2.38 29.56
N ASP A 11 -15.78 -2.14 29.29
CA ASP A 11 -16.49 -2.61 28.09
C ASP A 11 -16.36 -1.63 26.90
N GLY A 12 -15.14 -1.11 26.67
CA GLY A 12 -14.84 -0.14 25.61
C GLY A 12 -13.87 -0.64 24.53
N SER A 13 -13.22 -1.78 24.74
CA SER A 13 -12.14 -2.24 23.85
C SER A 13 -12.65 -3.09 22.68
N ALA A 14 -13.64 -3.96 22.92
CA ALA A 14 -14.16 -4.86 21.90
C ALA A 14 -14.86 -4.14 20.75
N ALA A 15 -15.67 -3.11 21.02
CA ALA A 15 -16.38 -2.36 19.98
C ALA A 15 -15.43 -1.53 19.09
N ALA A 16 -14.32 -1.02 19.66
CA ALA A 16 -13.28 -0.30 18.91
C ALA A 16 -12.44 -1.26 18.05
N LEU A 17 -12.12 -2.46 18.55
CA LEU A 17 -11.50 -3.51 17.74
C LEU A 17 -12.44 -4.01 16.63
N VAL A 18 -13.73 -4.18 16.92
CA VAL A 18 -14.74 -4.60 15.93
C VAL A 18 -15.00 -3.49 14.89
N GLY A 19 -14.95 -2.22 15.28
CA GLY A 19 -15.02 -1.08 14.37
C GLY A 19 -13.79 -0.95 13.47
N LYS A 20 -12.59 -1.27 13.99
CA LYS A 20 -11.36 -1.37 13.20
C LYS A 20 -11.36 -2.58 12.26
N LEU A 21 -11.85 -3.74 12.71
CA LEU A 21 -12.04 -4.92 11.87
C LEU A 21 -12.98 -4.63 10.69
N ARG A 22 -14.00 -3.77 10.89
CA ARG A 22 -14.96 -3.43 9.83
C ARG A 22 -14.43 -2.48 8.76
N MET A 23 -13.40 -1.68 9.06
CA MET A 23 -12.71 -0.86 8.04
C MET A 23 -11.58 -1.61 7.32
N ALA A 24 -11.15 -2.75 7.87
CA ALA A 24 -10.03 -3.57 7.38
C ALA A 24 -10.38 -4.47 6.18
N ASP A 25 -11.62 -4.43 5.71
CA ASP A 25 -12.11 -5.26 4.61
C ASP A 25 -12.66 -4.38 3.48
N ARG A 26 -11.82 -3.47 2.97
CA ARG A 26 -12.16 -2.77 1.73
C ARG A 26 -12.13 -3.79 0.60
N SER A 27 -13.29 -4.05 0.02
CA SER A 27 -13.40 -4.93 -1.14
C SER A 27 -12.55 -4.35 -2.27
N MET A 28 -11.75 -5.20 -2.91
CA MET A 28 -10.96 -4.86 -4.10
C MET A 28 -11.79 -4.15 -5.17
N VAL A 29 -13.07 -4.52 -5.30
CA VAL A 29 -14.01 -3.95 -6.27
C VAL A 29 -14.32 -2.48 -5.95
N GLU A 30 -14.49 -2.14 -4.68
CA GLU A 30 -14.78 -0.76 -4.25
C GLU A 30 -13.56 0.14 -4.50
N VAL A 31 -12.36 -0.33 -4.13
CA VAL A 31 -11.12 0.45 -4.29
C VAL A 31 -10.80 0.72 -5.76
N LEU A 32 -11.03 -0.26 -6.64
CA LEU A 32 -10.89 -0.09 -8.09
C LEU A 32 -11.94 0.86 -8.68
N SER A 33 -13.14 0.88 -8.10
CA SER A 33 -14.22 1.78 -8.54
C SER A 33 -13.98 3.24 -8.16
N ASP A 34 -13.35 3.49 -7.01
CA ASP A 34 -12.94 4.84 -6.58
C ASP A 34 -11.82 5.43 -7.46
N HIS A 35 -11.03 4.58 -8.13
CA HIS A 35 -9.86 4.99 -8.93
C HIS A 35 -9.82 4.24 -10.28
N PRO A 36 -10.81 4.44 -11.17
CA PRO A 36 -10.95 3.65 -12.38
C PRO A 36 -9.76 3.85 -13.31
N GLY A 37 -9.06 2.76 -13.62
CA GLY A 37 -7.92 2.76 -14.55
C GLY A 37 -6.59 3.27 -13.98
N GLU A 38 -6.57 3.78 -12.74
CA GLU A 38 -5.33 4.20 -12.09
C GLU A 38 -4.63 3.04 -11.36
N LEU A 39 -5.40 2.09 -10.85
CA LEU A 39 -4.91 0.94 -10.07
C LEU A 39 -5.07 -0.36 -10.84
N VAL A 40 -4.09 -1.25 -10.69
CA VAL A 40 -4.06 -2.61 -11.22
C VAL A 40 -3.85 -3.61 -10.10
N ARG A 41 -4.38 -4.81 -10.29
CA ARG A 41 -4.18 -5.94 -9.38
C ARG A 41 -2.75 -6.45 -9.47
N THR A 42 -2.14 -6.75 -8.34
CA THR A 42 -0.90 -7.52 -8.29
C THR A 42 -1.21 -9.02 -8.30
N ASP A 43 -0.19 -9.85 -8.16
CA ASP A 43 -0.32 -11.29 -7.92
C ASP A 43 -0.84 -11.61 -6.51
N SER A 44 -0.68 -10.68 -5.57
CA SER A 44 -1.20 -10.79 -4.21
C SER A 44 -2.64 -10.28 -4.14
N PRO A 45 -3.57 -11.02 -3.50
CA PRO A 45 -4.95 -10.59 -3.34
C PRO A 45 -5.10 -9.38 -2.39
N ASN A 46 -4.05 -9.04 -1.63
CA ASN A 46 -4.11 -8.00 -0.60
C ASN A 46 -3.55 -6.65 -1.04
N PHE A 47 -3.01 -6.55 -2.27
CA PHE A 47 -2.34 -5.35 -2.75
C PHE A 47 -2.80 -4.95 -4.14
N LEU A 48 -2.97 -3.65 -4.34
CA LEU A 48 -3.12 -3.02 -5.64
C LEU A 48 -1.96 -2.03 -5.84
N CYS A 49 -1.61 -1.73 -7.08
CA CYS A 49 -0.60 -0.72 -7.36
C CYS A 49 -1.01 0.17 -8.53
N SER A 50 -0.36 1.32 -8.66
CA SER A 50 -0.60 2.21 -9.81
C SER A 50 -0.18 1.55 -11.12
N VAL A 51 -0.94 1.79 -12.19
CA VAL A 51 -0.54 1.42 -13.54
C VAL A 51 0.74 2.19 -13.92
N LEU A 52 1.75 1.46 -14.40
CA LEU A 52 2.99 2.04 -14.92
C LEU A 52 2.93 2.16 -16.46
N PRO A 53 3.59 3.17 -17.06
CA PRO A 53 3.76 3.22 -18.51
C PRO A 53 4.48 1.96 -19.03
N THR A 54 4.05 1.45 -20.18
CA THR A 54 4.66 0.28 -20.82
C THR A 54 6.09 0.52 -21.30
N HIS A 55 6.38 1.76 -21.69
CA HIS A 55 7.72 2.22 -22.03
C HIS A 55 7.94 3.62 -21.44
N TRP A 56 9.05 3.80 -20.73
CA TRP A 56 9.38 5.07 -20.11
C TRP A 56 10.87 5.37 -20.22
N ARG A 57 11.20 6.66 -20.36
CA ARG A 57 12.60 7.10 -20.40
C ARG A 57 13.24 6.90 -19.03
N CYS A 58 14.44 6.31 -19.00
CA CYS A 58 15.18 6.13 -17.75
C CYS A 58 15.46 7.48 -17.05
N ASN A 59 15.46 7.45 -15.71
CA ASN A 59 15.64 8.58 -14.79
C ASN A 59 14.68 9.76 -15.01
N LYS A 60 13.59 9.57 -15.78
CA LYS A 60 12.51 10.54 -15.93
C LYS A 60 11.42 10.27 -14.88
N THR A 61 10.93 11.34 -14.24
CA THR A 61 9.75 11.30 -13.37
C THR A 61 8.58 10.63 -14.07
N LEU A 62 7.88 9.73 -13.37
CA LEU A 62 6.66 9.10 -13.86
C LEU A 62 5.54 10.13 -14.06
N PRO A 63 4.62 9.92 -15.02
CA PRO A 63 3.52 10.86 -15.26
C PRO A 63 2.55 10.92 -14.07
N ILE A 64 2.45 9.83 -13.31
CA ILE A 64 1.63 9.68 -12.12
C ILE A 64 2.52 9.13 -11.01
N ALA A 65 2.31 9.60 -9.78
CA ALA A 65 3.02 9.07 -8.62
C ALA A 65 2.62 7.61 -8.40
N PHE A 66 3.60 6.72 -8.34
CA PHE A 66 3.36 5.30 -8.06
C PHE A 66 2.86 5.13 -6.62
N LYS A 67 1.81 4.33 -6.45
CA LYS A 67 1.23 3.99 -5.16
C LYS A 67 1.11 2.48 -5.03
N VAL A 68 1.26 1.99 -3.80
CA VAL A 68 0.85 0.65 -3.40
C VAL A 68 -0.28 0.81 -2.38
N VAL A 69 -1.41 0.16 -2.63
CA VAL A 69 -2.60 0.19 -1.79
C VAL A 69 -2.78 -1.18 -1.17
N ALA A 70 -2.87 -1.23 0.15
CA ALA A 70 -3.18 -2.43 0.91
C ALA A 70 -4.70 -2.53 1.12
N LEU A 71 -5.25 -3.72 0.92
CA LEU A 71 -6.68 -3.98 1.18
C LEU A 71 -6.92 -4.41 2.63
N GLY A 72 -5.98 -5.16 3.22
CA GLY A 72 -5.97 -5.49 4.65
C GLY A 72 -5.33 -4.40 5.49
N ASP A 73 -5.47 -4.47 6.81
CA ASP A 73 -4.92 -3.50 7.78
C ASP A 73 -3.39 -3.62 7.90
N ILE A 74 -2.68 -2.51 7.70
CA ILE A 74 -1.22 -2.43 7.75
C ILE A 74 -0.86 -1.17 8.54
N PRO A 75 -0.07 -1.30 9.63
CA PRO A 75 0.29 -0.15 10.45
C PRO A 75 0.95 0.98 9.64
N ASP A 76 0.50 2.20 9.89
CA ASP A 76 1.15 3.41 9.37
C ASP A 76 2.64 3.43 9.73
N GLY A 77 3.46 3.89 8.79
CA GLY A 77 4.93 3.87 8.91
C GLY A 77 5.58 2.58 8.42
N THR A 78 4.82 1.52 8.11
CA THR A 78 5.36 0.31 7.48
C THR A 78 6.05 0.66 6.16
N LEU A 79 7.30 0.24 5.99
CA LEU A 79 8.06 0.54 4.79
C LEU A 79 7.70 -0.42 3.65
N VAL A 80 7.49 0.14 2.47
CA VAL A 80 7.29 -0.58 1.21
C VAL A 80 8.42 -0.21 0.28
N THR A 81 9.11 -1.22 -0.25
CA THR A 81 10.19 -1.05 -1.21
C THR A 81 9.82 -1.73 -2.52
N VAL A 82 10.15 -1.08 -3.65
CA VAL A 82 9.96 -1.64 -5.00
C VAL A 82 11.32 -2.08 -5.53
N MET A 83 11.32 -3.22 -6.22
CA MET A 83 12.46 -3.70 -7.00
C MET A 83 12.00 -3.94 -8.44
N ALA A 84 12.93 -3.83 -9.38
CA ALA A 84 12.69 -4.11 -10.78
C ALA A 84 13.81 -4.99 -11.32
N GLY A 85 13.47 -5.99 -12.13
CA GLY A 85 14.45 -6.89 -12.71
C GLY A 85 13.87 -7.74 -13.84
N ASN A 86 14.76 -8.24 -14.69
CA ASN A 86 14.49 -9.21 -15.74
C ASN A 86 15.75 -10.06 -16.01
N ASP A 87 15.74 -10.87 -17.07
CA ASP A 87 16.84 -11.79 -17.40
C ASP A 87 18.15 -11.06 -17.76
N GLU A 88 18.06 -9.83 -18.31
CA GLU A 88 19.24 -9.03 -18.68
C GLU A 88 19.78 -8.22 -17.51
N ASN A 89 18.90 -7.77 -16.62
CA ASN A 89 19.24 -6.96 -15.47
C ASN A 89 18.44 -7.44 -14.26
N TYR A 90 19.02 -8.35 -13.49
CA TYR A 90 18.37 -9.00 -12.35
C TYR A 90 17.88 -8.01 -11.29
N SER A 91 18.59 -6.90 -11.09
CA SER A 91 18.23 -5.85 -10.14
C SER A 91 18.59 -4.48 -10.69
N ALA A 92 17.60 -3.84 -11.32
CA ALA A 92 17.75 -2.53 -11.93
C ALA A 92 17.86 -1.43 -10.87
N GLU A 93 18.70 -0.44 -11.12
CA GLU A 93 18.82 0.74 -10.27
C GLU A 93 17.52 1.56 -10.30
N LEU A 94 17.00 1.88 -9.12
CA LEU A 94 15.84 2.73 -8.90
C LEU A 94 16.20 3.91 -7.99
N ARG A 95 15.48 5.02 -8.14
CA ARG A 95 15.55 6.16 -7.20
C ARG A 95 14.23 6.33 -6.48
N ASN A 96 14.29 6.68 -5.20
CA ASN A 96 13.12 6.86 -4.33
C ASN A 96 12.23 5.60 -4.30
N ALA A 97 12.87 4.43 -4.24
CA ALA A 97 12.23 3.12 -4.32
C ALA A 97 11.63 2.63 -3.00
N THR A 98 11.56 3.48 -1.97
CA THR A 98 10.97 3.16 -0.67
C THR A 98 9.97 4.25 -0.27
N ALA A 99 8.83 3.83 0.26
CA ALA A 99 7.79 4.71 0.80
C ALA A 99 7.21 4.11 2.08
N ALA A 100 6.66 4.97 2.95
CA ALA A 100 5.93 4.51 4.13
C ALA A 100 4.43 4.40 3.82
N VAL A 101 3.80 3.35 4.34
CA VAL A 101 2.33 3.22 4.36
C VAL A 101 1.74 4.31 5.23
N LYS A 102 0.69 4.95 4.72
CA LYS A 102 -0.17 5.85 5.48
C LYS A 102 -1.61 5.65 5.03
N ASN A 103 -2.52 5.36 5.95
CA ASN A 103 -3.92 5.06 5.65
C ASN A 103 -4.06 3.99 4.55
N GLN A 104 -3.37 2.86 4.70
CA GLN A 104 -3.32 1.77 3.73
C GLN A 104 -2.70 2.10 2.37
N VAL A 105 -2.07 3.27 2.18
CA VAL A 105 -1.44 3.65 0.92
C VAL A 105 0.02 4.03 1.14
N ALA A 106 0.94 3.35 0.45
CA ALA A 106 2.33 3.78 0.30
C ALA A 106 2.48 4.57 -1.00
N ARG A 107 2.67 5.89 -0.89
CA ARG A 107 2.85 6.79 -2.05
C ARG A 107 4.33 7.08 -2.25
N PHE A 108 4.87 6.65 -3.39
CA PHE A 108 6.26 6.88 -3.73
C PHE A 108 6.46 8.31 -4.24
N ASN A 109 7.38 9.03 -3.60
CA ASN A 109 7.70 10.39 -3.98
C ASN A 109 8.73 10.37 -5.11
N ASP A 110 8.28 10.63 -6.34
CA ASP A 110 9.15 10.69 -7.52
C ASP A 110 9.98 9.41 -7.72
N LEU A 111 9.33 8.24 -7.69
CA LEU A 111 9.93 6.97 -8.08
C LEU A 111 10.48 7.07 -9.51
N ARG A 112 11.72 6.63 -9.73
CA ARG A 112 12.33 6.59 -11.06
C ARG A 112 13.06 5.29 -11.32
N PHE A 113 12.96 4.83 -12.56
CA PHE A 113 13.72 3.70 -13.10
C PHE A 113 15.00 4.23 -13.75
N VAL A 114 16.17 3.95 -13.19
CA VAL A 114 17.46 4.40 -13.72
C VAL A 114 18.09 3.32 -14.60
N GLY A 115 18.07 2.07 -14.13
CA GLY A 115 18.48 0.91 -14.90
C GLY A 115 17.63 0.73 -16.17
N ARG A 116 18.26 0.24 -17.24
CA ARG A 116 17.58 -0.09 -18.50
C ARG A 116 17.21 -1.58 -18.50
N SER A 117 16.12 -1.91 -19.18
CA SER A 117 15.59 -3.28 -19.29
C SER A 117 16.09 -4.05 -20.50
N GLY A 118 16.88 -3.44 -21.41
CA GLY A 118 17.29 -4.07 -22.66
C GLY A 118 17.04 -3.20 -23.90
N ARG A 119 17.15 -3.82 -25.07
CA ARG A 119 16.80 -3.23 -26.38
C ARG A 119 15.45 -3.75 -26.86
#